data_AF-A0A2V9D6J5-F1
#
_entry.id   AF-A0A2V9D6J5-F1
#
_cell.length_a   1.000
_cell.length_b   1.000
_cell.length_c   1.000
_cell.angle_alpha   90.00
_cell.angle_beta   90.00
_cell.angle_gamma   90.00
#
_symmetry.space_group_name_H-M   'P 1'
#
loop_
_entity.id
_entity.type
_entity.pdbx_description
1 polymer ?
#
loop_
_entity_poly.entity_id
_entity_poly.type
_entity_poly.pdbx_seq_one_letter_code
_entity_poly.pdbx_strand_id
1 'polypeptide(L)'
;MGFSRHGNLLATARWFVEEADAGLTASELEAQLGVVVKEPLLELVRRKQLEREKRGREYVYFSREPGRRREQQVRRASQEAEWEVGASLQPTELSEERKAAIILFFSLLDQRQRRLYAGLEAHRRGHGGDRQIADFLGLNVHTVAWGRRELFGGQVERGRIRQAGGGRKPAEKKRRSDRTDSPSARARNGWGSDRRAIGKSPSNSVG
;
A
#
# COMPACT_ATOMS: atom_id res chain seq x y z
N MET A 1 28.27 -21.65 19.54
CA MET A 1 28.28 -23.12 19.64
C MET A 1 29.26 -23.65 18.61
N GLY A 2 30.32 -24.32 19.02
CA GLY A 2 31.52 -24.57 18.21
C GLY A 2 31.40 -25.71 17.18
N PHE A 3 32.17 -25.58 16.10
CA PHE A 3 32.28 -26.48 14.94
C PHE A 3 32.85 -27.89 15.25
N SER A 4 32.96 -28.28 16.52
CA SER A 4 33.65 -29.51 16.94
C SER A 4 32.82 -30.79 16.81
N ARG A 5 31.52 -30.71 16.46
CA ARG A 5 30.68 -31.91 16.28
C ARG A 5 30.75 -32.51 14.87
N HIS A 6 31.06 -31.71 13.84
CA HIS A 6 31.09 -32.15 12.44
C HIS A 6 32.45 -31.93 11.73
N GLY A 7 33.47 -31.43 12.46
CA GLY A 7 34.85 -31.34 11.98
C GLY A 7 35.16 -30.19 11.01
N ASN A 8 34.20 -29.72 10.20
CA ASN A 8 34.35 -28.52 9.36
C ASN A 8 33.00 -27.83 9.02
N LEU A 9 33.08 -26.61 8.50
CA LEU A 9 31.90 -25.80 8.11
C LEU A 9 31.09 -26.45 6.98
N LEU A 10 31.72 -27.17 6.05
CA LEU A 10 31.05 -27.88 4.95
C LEU A 10 30.14 -29.00 5.47
N ALA A 11 30.66 -29.84 6.37
CA ALA A 11 29.94 -30.95 6.98
C ALA A 11 28.81 -30.43 7.89
N THR A 12 29.09 -29.34 8.61
CA THR A 12 28.07 -28.64 9.41
C THR A 12 26.94 -28.14 8.50
N ALA A 13 27.25 -27.35 7.47
CA ALA A 13 26.26 -26.80 6.55
C ALA A 13 25.45 -27.90 5.85
N ARG A 14 26.09 -28.99 5.43
CA ARG A 14 25.42 -30.16 4.85
C ARG A 14 24.44 -30.78 5.83
N TRP A 15 24.88 -31.06 7.06
CA TRP A 15 24.04 -31.67 8.09
C TRP A 15 22.81 -30.82 8.38
N PHE A 16 22.96 -29.49 8.49
CA PHE A 16 21.81 -28.59 8.68
C PHE A 16 20.81 -28.65 7.53
N VAL A 17 21.28 -28.72 6.28
CA VAL A 17 20.39 -28.82 5.10
C VAL A 17 19.71 -30.19 5.02
N GLU A 18 20.37 -31.28 5.40
CA GLU A 18 19.79 -32.63 5.40
C GLU A 18 18.75 -32.81 6.52
N GLU A 19 19.03 -32.25 7.70
CA GLU A 19 18.13 -32.27 8.85
C GLU A 19 16.90 -31.37 8.64
N ALA A 20 17.06 -30.24 7.94
CA ALA A 20 15.98 -29.28 7.72
C ALA A 20 14.76 -29.91 7.03
N ASP A 21 13.56 -29.59 7.55
CA ASP A 21 12.31 -30.13 7.00
C ASP A 21 11.87 -29.51 5.68
N ALA A 22 12.37 -28.32 5.33
CA ALA A 22 11.97 -27.57 4.14
C ALA A 22 13.17 -27.13 3.27
N GLY A 23 14.36 -27.69 3.51
CA GLY A 23 15.61 -27.11 3.00
C GLY A 23 15.92 -25.76 3.65
N LEU A 24 17.03 -25.14 3.24
CA LEU A 24 17.48 -23.86 3.81
C LEU A 24 17.98 -22.90 2.75
N THR A 25 17.74 -21.60 2.94
CA THR A 25 18.46 -20.55 2.21
C THR A 25 19.81 -20.25 2.86
N ALA A 26 20.69 -19.57 2.12
CA ALA A 26 21.95 -19.08 2.70
C ALA A 26 21.67 -18.15 3.89
N SER A 27 20.70 -17.24 3.76
CA SER A 27 20.32 -16.28 4.80
C SER A 27 19.80 -16.98 6.07
N GLU A 28 18.97 -18.02 5.91
CA GLU A 28 18.45 -18.84 7.03
C GLU A 28 19.58 -19.56 7.77
N LEU A 29 20.51 -20.17 7.02
CA LEU A 29 21.64 -20.89 7.60
C LEU A 29 22.67 -19.94 8.25
N GLU A 30 22.92 -18.77 7.66
CA GLU A 30 23.79 -17.72 8.23
C GLU A 30 23.21 -17.19 9.55
N ALA A 31 21.88 -17.00 9.63
CA ALA A 31 21.22 -16.59 10.86
C ALA A 31 21.36 -17.63 11.99
N GLN A 32 21.36 -18.92 11.64
CA GLN A 32 21.47 -20.01 12.60
C GLN A 32 22.92 -20.28 13.06
N LEU A 33 23.88 -20.17 12.13
CA LEU A 33 25.30 -20.45 12.41
C LEU A 33 26.11 -19.22 12.81
N GLY A 34 25.64 -18.00 12.52
CA GLY A 34 26.33 -16.75 12.79
C GLY A 34 27.61 -16.56 11.97
N VAL A 35 27.79 -17.33 10.89
CA VAL A 35 28.95 -17.26 9.98
C VAL A 35 28.47 -17.25 8.54
N VAL A 36 29.28 -16.69 7.63
CA VAL A 36 28.97 -16.67 6.19
C VAL A 36 29.06 -18.08 5.61
N VAL A 37 28.02 -18.53 4.92
CA VAL A 37 27.91 -19.92 4.41
C VAL A 37 27.74 -20.04 2.90
N LYS A 38 27.73 -18.93 2.16
CA LYS A 38 27.57 -18.93 0.69
C LYS A 38 28.61 -19.79 -0.02
N GLU A 39 29.90 -19.54 0.22
CA GLU A 39 30.99 -20.30 -0.40
C GLU A 39 30.93 -21.80 -0.06
N PRO A 40 30.77 -22.21 1.22
CA PRO A 40 30.56 -23.60 1.59
C PRO A 40 29.37 -24.28 0.88
N LEU A 41 28.23 -23.60 0.79
CA LEU A 41 27.04 -24.16 0.12
C LEU A 41 27.26 -24.35 -1.38
N LEU A 42 27.90 -23.39 -2.05
CA LEU A 42 28.25 -23.52 -3.47
C LEU A 42 29.21 -24.68 -3.71
N GLU A 43 30.18 -24.88 -2.81
CA GLU A 43 31.11 -26.00 -2.88
C GLU A 43 30.41 -27.35 -2.70
N LEU A 44 29.46 -27.45 -1.78
CA LEU A 44 28.63 -28.67 -1.61
C LEU A 44 27.80 -28.99 -2.86
N VAL A 45 27.27 -27.97 -3.54
CA VAL A 45 26.55 -28.15 -4.81
C VAL A 45 27.49 -28.61 -5.92
N ARG A 46 28.69 -28.00 -6.06
CA ARG A 46 29.70 -28.43 -7.04
C ARG A 46 30.12 -29.89 -6.84
N ARG A 47 30.25 -30.31 -5.57
CA ARG A 47 30.56 -31.69 -5.18
C ARG A 47 29.39 -32.66 -5.31
N LYS A 48 28.23 -32.19 -5.79
CA LYS A 48 27.00 -32.98 -5.88
C LYS A 48 26.66 -33.62 -4.54
N GLN A 49 26.72 -32.86 -3.45
CA GLN A 49 26.26 -33.30 -2.11
C GLN A 49 24.94 -32.65 -1.72
N LEU A 50 24.66 -31.46 -2.27
CA LEU A 50 23.39 -30.76 -2.13
C LEU A 50 22.86 -30.40 -3.52
N GLU A 51 21.56 -30.24 -3.61
CA GLU A 51 20.87 -29.65 -4.76
C GLU A 51 20.49 -28.22 -4.44
N ARG A 52 20.40 -27.37 -5.46
CA ARG A 52 19.90 -25.99 -5.30
C ARG A 52 18.78 -25.72 -6.28
N GLU A 53 17.77 -25.01 -5.82
CA GLU A 53 16.67 -24.52 -6.65
C GLU A 53 16.53 -23.01 -6.47
N LYS A 54 16.27 -22.29 -7.56
CA LYS A 54 16.05 -20.85 -7.50
C LYS A 54 14.58 -20.58 -7.15
N ARG A 55 14.32 -19.93 -6.02
CA ARG A 55 12.98 -19.50 -5.58
C ARG A 55 12.98 -17.99 -5.43
N GLY A 56 12.34 -17.29 -6.38
CA GLY A 56 12.34 -15.83 -6.43
C GLY A 56 13.75 -15.24 -6.58
N ARG A 57 14.25 -14.59 -5.52
CA ARG A 57 15.56 -13.91 -5.48
C ARG A 57 16.65 -14.71 -4.77
N GLU A 58 16.30 -15.77 -4.06
CA GLU A 58 17.26 -16.59 -3.31
C GLU A 58 17.32 -18.02 -3.84
N TYR A 59 18.37 -18.73 -3.47
CA TYR A 59 18.49 -20.17 -3.71
C TYR A 59 18.12 -20.90 -2.43
N VAL A 60 17.26 -21.90 -2.56
CA VAL A 60 16.99 -22.88 -1.51
C VAL A 60 17.85 -24.10 -1.80
N TYR A 61 18.58 -24.54 -0.78
CA TYR A 61 19.45 -25.71 -0.83
C TYR A 61 18.70 -26.90 -0.21
N PHE A 62 18.75 -28.03 -0.89
CA PHE A 62 18.07 -29.27 -0.52
C PHE A 62 19.05 -30.43 -0.43
N SER A 63 18.65 -31.47 0.30
CA SER A 63 19.35 -32.75 0.27
C SER A 63 19.43 -33.30 -1.17
N ARG A 64 20.51 -34.01 -1.48
CA ARG A 64 20.64 -34.73 -2.75
C ARG A 64 19.81 -36.00 -2.80
N GLU A 65 19.46 -36.57 -1.64
CA GLU A 65 18.65 -37.79 -1.58
C GLU A 65 17.25 -37.52 -2.14
N PRO A 66 16.80 -38.22 -3.21
CA PRO A 66 15.55 -37.90 -3.88
C PRO A 66 14.30 -37.95 -2.99
N GLY A 67 14.28 -38.88 -2.01
CA GLY A 67 13.19 -39.01 -1.04
C GLY A 67 13.11 -37.80 -0.13
N ARG A 68 14.18 -37.53 0.63
CA ARG A 68 14.27 -36.36 1.53
C ARG A 68 14.08 -35.04 0.78
N ARG A 69 14.64 -34.90 -0.42
CA ARG A 69 14.46 -33.72 -1.26
C ARG A 69 12.99 -33.47 -1.60
N ARG A 70 12.25 -34.52 -1.97
CA ARG A 70 10.83 -34.39 -2.31
C ARG A 70 10.02 -33.96 -1.09
N GLU A 71 10.29 -34.54 0.08
CA GLU A 71 9.67 -34.12 1.33
C GLU A 71 9.95 -32.65 1.66
N GLN A 72 11.23 -32.24 1.54
CA GLN A 72 11.65 -30.85 1.76
C GLN A 72 10.97 -29.88 0.80
N GLN A 73 10.90 -30.23 -0.48
CA GLN A 73 10.23 -29.41 -1.50
C GLN A 73 8.73 -29.28 -1.22
N VAL A 74 8.05 -30.37 -0.87
CA VAL A 74 6.62 -30.34 -0.52
C VAL A 74 6.40 -29.48 0.73
N ARG A 75 7.21 -29.67 1.78
CA ARG A 75 7.10 -28.87 3.01
C ARG A 75 7.34 -27.38 2.75
N ARG A 76 8.35 -27.04 1.95
CA ARG A 76 8.65 -25.66 1.57
C ARG A 76 7.52 -25.05 0.75
N ALA A 77 6.98 -25.79 -0.22
CA ALA A 77 5.84 -25.33 -1.02
C ALA A 77 4.60 -25.08 -0.14
N SER A 78 4.33 -25.93 0.86
CA SER A 78 3.24 -25.70 1.81
C SER A 78 3.48 -24.46 2.69
N GLN A 79 4.71 -24.24 3.19
CA GLN A 79 5.06 -23.05 3.96
C GLN A 79 5.01 -21.77 3.13
N GLU A 80 5.50 -21.81 1.88
CA GLU A 80 5.43 -20.70 0.94
C GLU A 80 3.98 -20.41 0.58
N ALA A 81 3.14 -21.43 0.38
CA ALA A 81 1.71 -21.25 0.20
C ALA A 81 1.06 -20.64 1.44
N GLU A 82 1.36 -21.11 2.65
CA GLU A 82 0.87 -20.52 3.92
C GLU A 82 1.32 -19.07 4.11
N TRP A 83 2.54 -18.72 3.69
CA TRP A 83 3.05 -17.35 3.71
C TRP A 83 2.42 -16.47 2.62
N GLU A 84 2.18 -17.04 1.43
CA GLU A 84 1.45 -16.39 0.33
C GLU A 84 -0.03 -16.17 0.68
N VAL A 85 -0.64 -17.00 1.53
CA VAL A 85 -1.99 -16.74 2.10
C VAL A 85 -2.02 -15.41 2.87
N GLY A 86 -0.88 -14.94 3.40
CA GLY A 86 -0.74 -13.60 4.00
C GLY A 86 -0.26 -12.50 3.04
N ALA A 87 0.25 -12.84 1.86
CA ALA A 87 1.01 -11.92 1.00
C ALA A 87 0.46 -11.71 -0.43
N SER A 88 -0.37 -12.62 -0.96
CA SER A 88 -0.90 -12.53 -2.33
C SER A 88 -2.41 -12.39 -2.33
N LEU A 89 -2.89 -11.15 -2.47
CA LEU A 89 -4.29 -10.85 -2.74
C LEU A 89 -4.51 -10.64 -4.23
N GLN A 90 -4.28 -11.62 -5.11
CA GLN A 90 -4.79 -11.53 -6.48
C GLN A 90 -6.30 -11.85 -6.49
N PRO A 91 -7.23 -10.94 -6.87
CA PRO A 91 -8.67 -11.18 -6.77
C PRO A 91 -9.13 -12.36 -7.61
N THR A 92 -8.38 -12.71 -8.64
CA THR A 92 -8.64 -13.83 -9.52
C THR A 92 -8.27 -15.18 -8.91
N GLU A 93 -7.45 -15.23 -7.85
CA GLU A 93 -6.91 -16.46 -7.26
C GLU A 93 -7.31 -16.66 -5.78
N LEU A 94 -7.98 -15.68 -5.18
CA LEU A 94 -8.51 -15.78 -3.82
C LEU A 94 -9.77 -16.64 -3.79
N SER A 95 -9.92 -17.46 -2.73
CA SER A 95 -11.22 -18.09 -2.43
C SER A 95 -12.27 -17.02 -2.09
N GLU A 96 -13.54 -17.31 -2.34
CA GLU A 96 -14.64 -16.35 -2.11
C GLU A 96 -14.73 -15.93 -0.64
N GLU A 97 -14.43 -16.84 0.30
CA GLU A 97 -14.41 -16.56 1.73
C GLU A 97 -13.33 -15.52 2.09
N ARG A 98 -12.16 -15.59 1.44
CA ARG A 98 -11.07 -14.63 1.65
C ARG A 98 -11.42 -13.26 1.07
N LYS A 99 -12.01 -13.22 -0.13
CA LYS A 99 -12.51 -11.96 -0.71
C LYS A 99 -13.50 -11.28 0.21
N ALA A 100 -14.46 -12.05 0.73
CA ALA A 100 -15.46 -11.55 1.66
C ALA A 100 -14.82 -11.02 2.95
N ALA A 101 -13.85 -11.75 3.53
CA ALA A 101 -13.13 -11.31 4.72
C ALA A 101 -12.37 -9.99 4.49
N ILE A 102 -11.75 -9.82 3.32
CA ILE A 102 -11.03 -8.57 2.97
C ILE A 102 -12.02 -7.41 2.79
N ILE A 103 -13.14 -7.63 2.09
CA ILE A 103 -14.18 -6.60 1.93
C ILE A 103 -14.76 -6.20 3.28
N LEU A 104 -15.04 -7.17 4.15
CA LEU A 104 -15.53 -6.92 5.51
C LEU A 104 -14.50 -6.13 6.32
N PHE A 105 -13.24 -6.57 6.36
CA PHE A 105 -12.17 -5.84 7.04
C PHE A 105 -12.03 -4.41 6.51
N PHE A 106 -12.03 -4.26 5.18
CA PHE A 106 -11.92 -2.96 4.51
C PHE A 106 -13.07 -2.01 4.88
N SER A 107 -14.26 -2.55 5.16
CA SER A 107 -15.41 -1.76 5.63
C SER A 107 -15.22 -1.20 7.05
N LEU A 108 -14.37 -1.82 7.88
CA LEU A 108 -14.07 -1.38 9.24
C LEU A 108 -13.01 -0.27 9.31
N LEU A 109 -12.31 -0.01 8.21
CA LEU A 109 -11.23 0.96 8.12
C LEU A 109 -11.75 2.39 7.90
N ASP A 110 -11.05 3.37 8.47
CA ASP A 110 -11.31 4.77 8.19
C ASP A 110 -10.84 5.17 6.76
N GLN A 111 -11.19 6.38 6.31
CA GLN A 111 -10.87 6.84 4.95
C GLN A 111 -9.37 6.87 4.64
N ARG A 112 -8.52 7.18 5.64
CA ARG A 112 -7.07 7.22 5.48
C ARG A 112 -6.49 5.81 5.44
N GLN A 113 -6.94 4.93 6.32
CA GLN A 113 -6.54 3.54 6.35
C GLN A 113 -6.94 2.82 5.06
N ARG A 114 -8.15 3.08 4.54
CA ARG A 114 -8.63 2.50 3.28
C ARG A 114 -7.75 2.86 2.10
N ARG A 115 -7.40 4.14 1.93
CA ARG A 115 -6.51 4.56 0.82
C ARG A 115 -5.10 3.96 0.94
N LEU A 116 -4.54 3.91 2.15
CA LEU A 116 -3.20 3.37 2.38
C LEU A 116 -3.16 1.85 2.17
N TYR A 117 -4.17 1.13 2.66
CA TYR A 117 -4.32 -0.31 2.44
C TYR A 117 -4.47 -0.63 0.95
N ALA A 118 -5.34 0.09 0.25
CA ALA A 118 -5.50 -0.08 -1.20
C ALA A 118 -4.17 0.20 -1.95
N GLY A 119 -3.44 1.24 -1.54
CA GLY A 119 -2.13 1.57 -2.09
C GLY A 119 -1.06 0.50 -1.86
N LEU A 120 -1.03 -0.10 -0.66
CA LEU A 120 -0.15 -1.22 -0.31
C LEU A 120 -0.43 -2.42 -1.22
N GLU A 121 -1.70 -2.81 -1.32
CA GLU A 121 -2.11 -3.97 -2.12
C GLU A 121 -1.87 -3.75 -3.62
N ALA A 122 -2.08 -2.53 -4.11
CA ALA A 122 -1.79 -2.19 -5.49
C ALA A 122 -0.28 -2.22 -5.80
N HIS A 123 0.57 -1.86 -4.83
CA HIS A 123 2.02 -1.98 -4.97
C HIS A 123 2.46 -3.44 -5.05
N ARG A 124 1.89 -4.32 -4.22
CA ARG A 124 2.17 -5.76 -4.22
C ARG A 124 1.85 -6.41 -5.57
N ARG A 125 0.77 -5.98 -6.24
CA ARG A 125 0.36 -6.50 -7.57
C ARG A 125 1.20 -5.98 -8.75
N GLY A 126 1.96 -4.89 -8.58
CA GLY A 126 2.77 -4.34 -9.66
C GLY A 126 1.97 -3.62 -10.75
N HIS A 127 2.32 -3.86 -12.03
CA HIS A 127 1.69 -3.16 -13.16
C HIS A 127 0.18 -3.43 -13.25
N GLY A 128 -0.62 -2.37 -13.34
CA GLY A 128 -2.09 -2.48 -13.37
C GLY A 128 -2.74 -2.73 -12.01
N GLY A 129 -1.96 -2.90 -10.94
CA GLY A 129 -2.46 -3.18 -9.59
C GLY A 129 -3.43 -2.13 -9.06
N ASP A 130 -3.23 -0.84 -9.41
CA ASP A 130 -4.14 0.24 -8.99
C ASP A 130 -5.57 0.02 -9.50
N ARG A 131 -5.70 -0.42 -10.77
CA ARG A 131 -6.99 -0.65 -11.41
C ARG A 131 -7.67 -1.89 -10.83
N GLN A 132 -6.93 -2.98 -10.73
CA GLN A 132 -7.44 -4.23 -10.16
C GLN A 132 -7.88 -4.08 -8.69
N ILE A 133 -7.18 -3.27 -7.91
CA ILE A 133 -7.54 -3.00 -6.51
C ILE A 133 -8.73 -2.05 -6.43
N ALA A 134 -8.77 -1.02 -7.27
CA ALA A 134 -9.90 -0.12 -7.36
C ALA A 134 -11.19 -0.89 -7.67
N ASP A 135 -11.16 -1.78 -8.66
CA ASP A 135 -12.29 -2.61 -9.05
C ASP A 135 -12.70 -3.56 -7.91
N PHE A 136 -11.73 -4.20 -7.25
CA PHE A 136 -11.98 -5.15 -6.16
C PHE A 136 -12.55 -4.50 -4.89
N LEU A 137 -12.04 -3.32 -4.50
CA LEU A 137 -12.43 -2.63 -3.26
C LEU A 137 -13.49 -1.53 -3.48
N GLY A 138 -13.95 -1.34 -4.72
CA GLY A 138 -14.92 -0.29 -5.08
C GLY A 138 -14.38 1.12 -4.87
N LEU A 139 -13.10 1.36 -5.17
CA LEU A 139 -12.45 2.66 -5.05
C LEU A 139 -12.20 3.32 -6.41
N ASN A 140 -11.92 4.62 -6.41
CA ASN A 140 -11.36 5.29 -7.57
C ASN A 140 -9.87 4.94 -7.71
N VAL A 141 -9.43 4.59 -8.93
CA VAL A 141 -8.03 4.27 -9.28
C VAL A 141 -7.05 5.36 -8.80
N HIS A 142 -7.44 6.64 -8.89
CA HIS A 142 -6.61 7.74 -8.42
C HIS A 142 -6.42 7.72 -6.90
N THR A 143 -7.44 7.33 -6.12
CA THR A 143 -7.34 7.18 -4.65
C THR A 143 -6.34 6.11 -4.27
N VAL A 144 -6.35 4.99 -5.01
CA VAL A 144 -5.41 3.87 -4.82
C VAL A 144 -3.98 4.31 -5.14
N ALA A 145 -3.79 4.93 -6.31
CA ALA A 145 -2.49 5.44 -6.74
C ALA A 145 -1.93 6.50 -5.78
N TRP A 146 -2.79 7.37 -5.24
CA TRP A 146 -2.40 8.37 -4.25
C TRP A 146 -2.01 7.73 -2.92
N GLY A 147 -2.79 6.77 -2.42
CA GLY A 147 -2.44 6.00 -1.23
C GLY A 147 -1.11 5.25 -1.38
N ARG A 148 -0.82 4.69 -2.56
CA ARG A 148 0.48 4.06 -2.86
C ARG A 148 1.62 5.06 -2.81
N ARG A 149 1.45 6.24 -3.42
CA ARG A 149 2.45 7.33 -3.39
C ARG A 149 2.67 7.85 -1.97
N GLU A 150 1.63 8.01 -1.17
CA GLU A 150 1.74 8.42 0.24
C GLU A 150 2.52 7.39 1.04
N LEU A 151 2.22 6.09 0.86
CA LEU A 151 2.83 5.00 1.59
C LEU A 151 4.32 4.81 1.29
N PHE A 152 4.71 4.86 0.00
CA PHE A 152 6.08 4.60 -0.44
C PHE A 152 6.90 5.85 -0.76
N GLY A 153 6.27 7.02 -0.82
CA GLY A 153 6.90 8.31 -1.09
C GLY A 153 7.45 9.03 0.15
N GLY A 154 7.51 8.35 1.30
CA GLY A 154 8.11 8.89 2.53
C GLY A 154 7.23 9.88 3.32
N GLN A 155 5.96 10.05 2.95
CA GLN A 155 5.01 10.99 3.58
C GLN A 155 4.04 10.32 4.56
N VAL A 156 4.40 9.18 5.15
CA VAL A 156 3.56 8.57 6.18
C VAL A 156 3.75 9.33 7.49
N GLU A 157 3.01 10.42 7.67
CA GLU A 157 2.89 11.09 8.97
C GLU A 157 2.36 10.07 9.98
N ARG A 158 3.25 9.58 10.86
CA ARG A 158 2.95 8.64 11.96
C ARG A 158 2.19 9.33 13.12
N GLY A 159 1.83 10.61 12.97
CA GLY A 159 1.24 11.45 14.00
C GLY A 159 -0.28 11.53 14.00
N ARG A 160 -0.89 11.06 15.10
CA ARG A 160 -2.25 11.26 15.63
C ARG A 160 -3.48 10.94 14.74
N ILE A 161 -4.21 9.93 15.22
CA ILE A 161 -5.50 9.40 14.76
C ILE A 161 -6.70 10.37 15.01
N ARG A 162 -6.49 11.62 15.40
CA ARG A 162 -7.61 12.59 15.59
C ARG A 162 -7.23 14.00 15.18
N GLN A 163 -7.86 14.47 14.11
CA GLN A 163 -8.22 15.88 13.96
C GLN A 163 -9.68 16.00 14.41
N ALA A 164 -9.99 16.97 15.28
CA ALA A 164 -11.35 17.23 15.71
C ALA A 164 -12.22 17.53 14.48
N GLY A 165 -13.42 16.92 14.43
CA GLY A 165 -14.34 17.08 13.30
C GLY A 165 -14.58 18.56 13.00
N GLY A 166 -14.50 18.92 11.73
CA GLY A 166 -14.84 20.25 11.21
C GLY A 166 -16.34 20.51 11.33
N GLY A 167 -16.82 20.71 12.56
CA GLY A 167 -18.19 21.14 12.83
C GLY A 167 -18.49 22.39 12.00
N ARG A 168 -19.69 22.43 11.41
CA ARG A 168 -20.18 23.60 10.67
C ARG A 168 -20.07 24.84 11.57
N LYS A 169 -19.43 25.90 11.07
CA LYS A 169 -19.48 27.22 11.71
C LYS A 169 -20.97 27.61 11.85
N PRO A 170 -21.43 28.01 13.05
CA PRO A 170 -22.81 28.47 13.20
C PRO A 170 -23.02 29.69 12.30
N ALA A 171 -24.11 29.67 11.53
CA ALA A 171 -24.52 30.82 10.73
C ALA A 171 -24.92 31.94 11.70
N GLU A 172 -24.12 33.01 11.78
CA GLU A 172 -24.53 34.23 12.44
C GLU A 172 -25.81 34.75 11.76
N LYS A 173 -26.92 34.75 12.51
CA LYS A 173 -28.14 35.46 12.11
C LYS A 173 -27.82 36.94 12.02
N LYS A 174 -27.94 37.51 10.81
CA LYS A 174 -27.95 38.97 10.60
C LYS A 174 -29.00 39.59 11.53
N ARG A 175 -28.56 40.37 12.52
CA ARG A 175 -29.44 41.26 13.26
C ARG A 175 -29.87 42.38 12.31
N ARG A 176 -31.16 42.39 12.00
CA ARG A 176 -31.85 43.49 11.34
C ARG A 176 -31.73 44.70 12.27
N SER A 177 -30.98 45.72 11.88
CA SER A 177 -31.01 47.00 12.59
C SER A 177 -32.12 47.84 12.00
N ASP A 178 -33.26 47.84 12.67
CA ASP A 178 -34.26 48.88 12.55
C ASP A 178 -33.69 50.17 13.18
N ARG A 179 -33.57 51.24 12.38
CA ARG A 179 -33.58 52.61 12.88
C ARG A 179 -34.32 53.49 11.87
N THR A 180 -35.52 53.87 12.27
CA THR A 180 -36.34 54.95 11.73
C THR A 180 -35.82 56.33 12.14
N ASP A 181 -36.00 57.27 11.21
CA ASP A 181 -36.19 58.73 11.31
C ASP A 181 -35.10 59.71 11.81
N SER A 182 -34.55 60.48 10.84
CA SER A 182 -34.58 61.96 10.62
C SER A 182 -34.49 62.95 11.81
N PRO A 183 -33.90 64.18 11.71
CA PRO A 183 -34.11 65.12 10.57
C PRO A 183 -33.00 66.15 10.18
N SER A 184 -33.20 66.76 9.00
CA SER A 184 -32.85 68.12 8.53
C SER A 184 -31.40 68.63 8.54
N ALA A 185 -30.90 69.04 7.35
CA ALA A 185 -30.19 70.31 7.15
C ALA A 185 -30.08 70.67 5.66
N ARG A 186 -30.40 71.93 5.34
CA ARG A 186 -30.30 72.59 4.04
C ARG A 186 -28.84 72.86 3.64
N ALA A 187 -28.51 72.65 2.37
CA ALA A 187 -27.63 73.51 1.56
C ALA A 187 -27.82 73.10 0.09
N ARG A 188 -28.55 73.86 -0.73
CA ARG A 188 -28.03 74.93 -1.60
C ARG A 188 -26.70 74.53 -2.27
N ASN A 189 -26.76 74.18 -3.56
CA ASN A 189 -26.26 75.03 -4.64
C ASN A 189 -26.66 74.41 -5.99
N GLY A 190 -27.40 75.19 -6.77
CA GLY A 190 -27.68 74.90 -8.17
C GLY A 190 -26.60 75.47 -9.06
N TRP A 191 -26.34 74.77 -10.17
CA TRP A 191 -25.87 75.35 -11.43
C TRP A 191 -26.65 74.63 -12.55
N GLY A 192 -27.54 75.38 -13.22
CA GLY A 192 -27.83 75.12 -14.63
C GLY A 192 -26.54 75.34 -15.42
N SER A 193 -26.35 74.83 -16.63
CA SER A 193 -27.27 74.52 -17.71
C SER A 193 -26.36 73.99 -18.82
N ASP A 194 -26.73 72.96 -19.59
CA ASP A 194 -26.79 73.17 -21.04
C ASP A 194 -27.47 72.04 -21.81
N ARG A 195 -28.00 72.46 -22.97
CA ARG A 195 -28.88 71.74 -23.88
C ARG A 195 -28.10 70.82 -24.82
N ARG A 196 -28.77 69.73 -25.22
CA ARG A 196 -29.00 69.21 -26.60
C ARG A 196 -29.07 67.68 -26.52
N ALA A 197 -30.25 67.06 -26.60
CA ALA A 197 -31.07 66.82 -27.79
C ALA A 197 -30.49 65.75 -28.73
N ILE A 198 -31.39 64.82 -29.10
CA ILE A 198 -31.35 63.84 -30.21
C ILE A 198 -30.56 62.56 -29.88
N GLY A 199 -31.09 61.34 -29.95
CA GLY A 199 -32.39 60.82 -30.38
C GLY A 199 -32.33 59.29 -30.53
N LYS A 200 -33.49 58.64 -30.32
CA LYS A 200 -33.96 57.35 -30.85
C LYS A 200 -33.27 56.03 -30.41
N SER A 201 -34.04 55.26 -29.63
CA SER A 201 -34.15 53.78 -29.62
C SER A 201 -34.68 53.24 -30.99
N PRO A 202 -35.00 51.93 -31.19
CA PRO A 202 -34.75 50.71 -30.41
C PRO A 202 -34.37 49.46 -31.28
N SER A 203 -34.38 48.29 -30.62
CA SER A 203 -34.83 46.96 -31.12
C SER A 203 -33.74 46.03 -31.69
N ASN A 204 -33.52 44.88 -31.02
CA ASN A 204 -33.99 43.51 -31.37
C ASN A 204 -33.13 42.89 -32.48
N SER A 205 -32.84 41.59 -32.57
CA SER A 205 -33.22 40.36 -31.86
C SER A 205 -32.54 39.21 -32.64
N VAL A 206 -32.18 38.13 -31.94
CA VAL A 206 -32.16 36.73 -32.42
C VAL A 206 -31.14 36.34 -33.51
N GLY A 207 -30.34 35.33 -33.15
CA GLY A 207 -29.64 34.38 -34.00
C GLY A 207 -29.17 33.23 -33.13
#